data_AF-A0A6N9AZQ1-F1
#
_entry.id   AF-A0A6N9AZQ1-F1
#
_cell.length_a   1.000
_cell.length_b   1.000
_cell.length_c   1.000
_cell.angle_alpha   90.00
_cell.angle_beta   90.00
_cell.angle_gamma   90.00
#
_symmetry.space_group_name_H-M   'P 1'
#
loop_
_entity.id
_entity.type
_entity.pdbx_description
1 polymer ?
#
loop_
_entity_poly.entity_id
_entity_poly.type
_entity_poly.pdbx_seq_one_letter_code
_entity_poly.pdbx_strand_id
1 'polypeptide(L)'
;TQEDQDELWAGLKDGTIDFIATDHAPHTLEEKSQPYPHSPSGMPGVETSLPLILTAWKSGRCTLAEVLKWMCWGPVEAYGIMDRGNLSEGCHADLAIVNVDDYRPVRDAEMFTKVRWNPFSGRELTGWPVWTIVNGQIAFTDGKICENVRGEALRFSSE
;
A
#
# COMPACT_ATOMS: atom_id res chain seq x y z
N THR A 1 21.01 -1.30 -3.73
CA THR A 1 21.80 -2.51 -3.39
C THR A 1 21.21 -3.15 -2.14
N GLN A 2 21.80 -4.22 -1.60
CA GLN A 2 21.36 -4.75 -0.29
C GLN A 2 21.64 -3.75 0.83
N GLU A 3 22.81 -3.10 0.79
CA GLU A 3 23.22 -2.05 1.71
C GLU A 3 22.20 -0.90 1.74
N ASP A 4 21.81 -0.36 0.57
CA ASP A 4 20.80 0.70 0.51
C ASP A 4 19.45 0.26 1.11
N GLN A 5 19.05 -1.00 0.88
CA GLN A 5 17.81 -1.51 1.47
C GLN A 5 17.89 -1.58 2.98
N ASP A 6 19.00 -2.05 3.54
CA ASP A 6 19.18 -2.19 4.97
C ASP A 6 19.22 -0.82 5.67
N GLU A 7 19.82 0.19 5.05
CA GLU A 7 19.78 1.58 5.52
C GLU A 7 18.37 2.19 5.47
N LEU A 8 17.57 1.90 4.43
CA LEU A 8 16.16 2.33 4.39
C LEU A 8 15.35 1.69 5.53
N TRP A 9 15.62 0.43 5.85
CA TRP A 9 14.99 -0.22 7.01
C TRP A 9 15.45 0.37 8.34
N ALA A 10 16.73 0.72 8.48
CA ALA A 10 17.25 1.40 9.65
C ALA A 10 16.57 2.77 9.84
N GLY A 11 16.46 3.56 8.77
CA GLY A 11 15.78 4.86 8.78
C GLY A 11 14.30 4.79 9.17
N LEU A 12 13.59 3.73 8.76
CA LEU A 12 12.21 3.49 9.23
C LEU A 12 12.13 3.19 10.73
N LYS A 13 13.12 2.47 11.26
CA LYS A 13 13.17 2.03 12.68
C LYS A 13 13.62 3.13 13.62
N ASP A 14 14.61 3.93 13.22
CA ASP A 14 15.12 5.03 14.04
C ASP A 14 14.26 6.31 13.93
N GLY A 15 13.34 6.36 12.96
CA GLY A 15 12.41 7.47 12.75
C GLY A 15 12.93 8.56 11.82
N THR A 16 14.07 8.36 11.16
CA THR A 16 14.53 9.24 10.07
C THR A 16 13.56 9.23 8.89
N ILE A 17 12.88 8.11 8.64
CA ILE A 17 11.81 7.97 7.64
C ILE A 17 10.48 7.83 8.38
N ASP A 18 9.58 8.79 8.17
CA ASP A 18 8.31 8.88 8.89
C ASP A 18 7.31 7.78 8.46
N PHE A 19 7.19 7.54 7.16
CA PHE A 19 6.18 6.64 6.60
C PHE A 19 6.57 6.07 5.23
N ILE A 20 5.81 5.08 4.77
CA ILE A 20 5.96 4.40 3.48
C ILE A 20 4.86 4.87 2.53
N ALA A 21 5.24 5.22 1.30
CA ALA A 21 4.36 5.47 0.18
C ALA A 21 4.73 4.58 -1.01
N THR A 22 3.94 4.64 -2.09
CA THR A 22 4.12 3.73 -3.24
C THR A 22 4.66 4.39 -4.49
N ASP A 23 4.54 5.72 -4.60
CA ASP A 23 4.83 6.47 -5.83
C ASP A 23 4.21 5.80 -7.08
N HIS A 24 2.95 5.37 -6.95
CA HIS A 24 2.27 4.62 -7.99
C HIS A 24 2.15 5.43 -9.29
N ALA A 25 2.97 5.07 -10.28
CA ALA A 25 3.07 5.75 -11.58
C ALA A 25 3.09 4.72 -12.73
N PRO A 26 1.93 4.11 -13.05
CA PRO A 26 1.88 3.00 -14.00
C PRO A 26 2.08 3.46 -15.45
N HIS A 27 2.93 2.73 -16.18
CA HIS A 27 3.11 2.83 -17.63
C HIS A 27 2.87 1.48 -18.28
N THR A 28 2.44 1.47 -19.53
CA THR A 28 2.32 0.23 -20.31
C THR A 28 3.70 -0.40 -20.54
N LEU A 29 3.75 -1.72 -20.78
CA LEU A 29 5.01 -2.39 -21.12
C LEU A 29 5.61 -1.86 -22.43
N GLU A 30 4.77 -1.45 -23.38
CA GLU A 30 5.21 -0.83 -24.64
C GLU A 30 5.99 0.47 -24.36
N GLU A 31 5.43 1.38 -23.57
CA GLU A 31 6.12 2.61 -23.15
C GLU A 31 7.44 2.29 -22.42
N LYS A 32 7.42 1.31 -21.51
CA LYS A 32 8.62 0.89 -20.75
C LYS A 32 9.69 0.24 -21.63
N SER A 33 9.33 -0.34 -22.77
CA SER A 33 10.25 -1.07 -23.64
C SER A 33 11.21 -0.19 -24.45
N GLN A 34 11.01 1.13 -24.42
CA GLN A 34 11.90 2.07 -25.11
C GLN A 34 13.32 2.04 -24.51
N PRO A 35 14.36 2.36 -25.30
CA PRO A 35 15.71 2.49 -24.74
C PRO A 35 15.79 3.68 -23.79
N TYR A 36 16.64 3.59 -22.77
CA TYR A 36 16.96 4.74 -21.92
C TYR A 36 17.61 5.85 -22.78
N PRO A 37 17.24 7.14 -22.62
CA PRO A 37 16.35 7.72 -21.60
C PRO A 37 14.89 7.88 -22.05
N HIS A 38 14.48 7.28 -23.16
CA HIS A 38 13.12 7.42 -23.71
C HIS A 38 12.07 6.55 -22.99
N SER A 39 12.49 5.53 -22.24
CA SER A 39 11.61 4.78 -21.34
C SER A 39 11.20 5.63 -20.13
N PRO A 40 9.90 5.77 -19.82
CA PRO A 40 9.45 6.55 -18.68
C PRO A 40 9.82 5.88 -17.35
N SER A 41 10.13 6.70 -16.35
CA SER A 41 10.24 6.26 -14.94
C SER A 41 8.85 5.98 -14.37
N GLY A 42 8.76 5.00 -13.46
CA GLY A 42 7.49 4.63 -12.81
C GLY A 42 7.07 3.19 -13.05
N MET A 43 6.23 2.69 -12.13
CA MET A 43 5.69 1.32 -12.09
C MET A 43 4.36 1.30 -11.30
N PRO A 44 3.47 0.31 -11.57
CA PRO A 44 2.36 0.02 -10.68
C PRO A 44 2.86 -0.56 -9.35
N GLY A 45 2.08 -0.39 -8.27
CA GLY A 45 2.55 -0.79 -6.93
C GLY A 45 1.56 -0.59 -5.78
N VAL A 46 0.51 0.23 -5.95
CA VAL A 46 -0.46 0.52 -4.89
C VAL A 46 -1.17 -0.73 -4.34
N GLU A 47 -1.49 -1.69 -5.22
CA GLU A 47 -2.21 -2.92 -4.83
C GLU A 47 -1.35 -3.91 -4.03
N THR A 48 -0.03 -3.87 -4.21
CA THR A 48 0.91 -4.83 -3.61
C THR A 48 1.62 -4.29 -2.38
N SER A 49 1.50 -3.00 -2.07
CA SER A 49 2.24 -2.35 -0.98
C SER A 49 1.95 -2.95 0.40
N LEU A 50 0.68 -3.15 0.73
CA LEU A 50 0.27 -3.75 2.01
C LEU A 50 0.69 -5.23 2.11
N PRO A 51 0.43 -6.10 1.11
CA PRO A 51 0.95 -7.47 1.14
C PRO A 51 2.48 -7.56 1.25
N LEU A 52 3.22 -6.64 0.61
CA LEU A 52 4.69 -6.60 0.71
C LEU A 52 5.16 -6.34 2.14
N ILE A 53 4.61 -5.33 2.82
CA ILE A 53 5.03 -5.02 4.19
C ILE A 53 4.54 -6.09 5.18
N LEU A 54 3.35 -6.65 4.98
CA LEU A 54 2.82 -7.70 5.85
C LEU A 54 3.63 -9.00 5.69
N THR A 55 4.15 -9.28 4.50
CA THR A 55 5.11 -10.35 4.28
C THR A 55 6.43 -10.09 5.03
N ALA A 56 6.92 -8.85 5.05
CA ALA A 56 8.10 -8.47 5.82
C ALA A 56 7.86 -8.55 7.35
N TRP A 57 6.66 -8.21 7.82
CA TRP A 57 6.26 -8.41 9.21
C TRP A 57 6.23 -9.90 9.56
N LYS A 58 5.60 -10.74 8.74
CA LYS A 58 5.54 -12.20 8.96
C LYS A 58 6.91 -12.86 8.92
N SER A 59 7.90 -12.28 8.23
CA SER A 59 9.29 -12.75 8.24
C SER A 59 10.12 -12.19 9.41
N GLY A 60 9.53 -11.39 10.30
CA GLY A 60 10.17 -10.86 11.50
C GLY A 60 11.03 -9.61 11.26
N ARG A 61 10.90 -8.95 10.10
CA ARG A 61 11.71 -7.76 9.76
C ARG A 61 11.25 -6.50 10.49
N CYS A 62 9.96 -6.44 10.83
CA CYS A 62 9.31 -5.38 11.61
C CYS A 62 8.18 -5.96 12.48
N THR A 63 7.53 -5.12 13.27
CA THR A 63 6.35 -5.40 14.09
C THR A 63 5.08 -4.88 13.43
N LEU A 64 3.92 -5.38 13.84
CA LEU A 64 2.65 -4.88 13.31
C LEU A 64 2.40 -3.41 13.68
N ALA A 65 2.86 -2.98 14.87
CA ALA A 65 2.77 -1.59 15.30
C ALA A 65 3.59 -0.66 14.38
N GLU A 66 4.78 -1.09 13.96
CA GLU A 66 5.57 -0.37 12.97
C GLU A 66 4.88 -0.33 11.60
N VAL A 67 4.25 -1.41 11.15
CA VAL A 67 3.45 -1.40 9.91
C VAL A 67 2.33 -0.36 9.98
N LEU A 68 1.56 -0.34 11.08
CA LEU A 68 0.50 0.63 11.29
C LEU A 68 1.04 2.05 11.36
N LYS A 69 2.20 2.26 12.01
CA LYS A 69 2.89 3.55 12.01
C LYS A 69 3.23 3.97 10.59
N TRP A 70 3.95 3.15 9.84
CA TRP A 70 4.49 3.57 8.53
C TRP A 70 3.45 3.65 7.41
N MET A 71 2.34 2.90 7.48
CA MET A 71 1.36 2.87 6.38
C MET A 71 0.04 3.56 6.69
N CYS A 72 -0.20 3.97 7.94
CA CYS A 72 -1.48 4.51 8.36
C CYS A 72 -1.32 5.78 9.20
N TRP A 73 -0.69 5.67 10.37
CA TRP A 73 -0.57 6.81 11.30
C TRP A 73 0.43 7.88 10.80
N GLY A 74 1.60 7.48 10.31
CA GLY A 74 2.66 8.38 9.87
C GLY A 74 2.22 9.36 8.78
N PRO A 75 1.51 8.92 7.71
CA PRO A 75 0.92 9.85 6.74
C PRO A 75 -0.12 10.78 7.36
N VAL A 76 -0.94 10.29 8.29
CA VAL A 76 -1.95 11.11 8.98
C VAL A 76 -1.30 12.22 9.80
N GLU A 77 -0.26 11.90 10.55
CA GLU A 77 0.52 12.86 11.33
C GLU A 77 1.26 13.85 10.43
N ALA A 78 1.99 13.36 9.42
CA ALA A 78 2.80 14.20 8.54
C ALA A 78 1.98 15.22 7.73
N TYR A 79 0.76 14.86 7.33
CA TYR A 79 -0.13 15.75 6.58
C TYR A 79 -1.18 16.47 7.45
N GLY A 80 -1.29 16.14 8.74
CA GLY A 80 -2.34 16.67 9.61
C GLY A 80 -3.75 16.23 9.18
N ILE A 81 -3.91 14.99 8.71
CA ILE A 81 -5.20 14.47 8.24
C ILE A 81 -6.15 14.32 9.43
N MET A 82 -7.36 14.86 9.30
CA MET A 82 -8.37 14.82 10.36
C MET A 82 -9.24 13.55 10.27
N ASP A 83 -9.63 13.04 11.43
CA ASP A 83 -10.63 11.99 11.63
C ASP A 83 -10.36 10.67 10.88
N ARG A 84 -9.08 10.34 10.60
CA ARG A 84 -8.66 9.12 9.88
C ARG A 84 -7.38 8.53 10.48
N GLY A 85 -7.06 7.31 10.06
CA GLY A 85 -5.84 6.59 10.45
C GLY A 85 -5.82 6.04 11.89
N ASN A 86 -6.95 6.08 12.58
CA ASN A 86 -7.12 5.53 13.92
C ASN A 86 -8.46 4.80 14.06
N LEU A 87 -8.48 3.76 14.89
CA LEU A 87 -9.67 3.00 15.27
C LEU A 87 -10.23 3.57 16.59
N SER A 88 -10.81 4.75 16.52
CA SER A 88 -11.42 5.42 17.67
C SER A 88 -12.77 6.03 17.30
N GLU A 89 -13.62 6.23 18.30
CA GLU A 89 -14.89 6.96 18.11
C GLU A 89 -14.62 8.34 17.49
N GLY A 90 -15.45 8.73 16.52
CA GLY A 90 -15.30 9.97 15.76
C GLY A 90 -14.48 9.87 14.47
N CYS A 91 -13.65 8.83 14.31
CA CYS A 91 -12.93 8.59 13.05
C CYS A 91 -13.83 7.96 11.97
N HIS A 92 -13.49 8.21 10.71
CA HIS A 92 -14.07 7.47 9.59
C HIS A 92 -13.70 5.98 9.69
N ALA A 93 -14.66 5.11 9.41
CA ALA A 93 -14.46 3.67 9.36
C ALA A 93 -13.74 3.26 8.06
N ASP A 94 -12.47 3.62 7.94
CA ASP A 94 -11.57 3.19 6.87
C ASP A 94 -10.75 1.99 7.33
N LEU A 95 -11.08 0.81 6.80
CA LEU A 95 -10.55 -0.46 7.30
C LEU A 95 -10.08 -1.33 6.14
N ALA A 96 -8.95 -2.02 6.34
CA ALA A 96 -8.55 -3.15 5.51
C ALA A 96 -8.59 -4.41 6.38
N ILE A 97 -9.41 -5.38 6.00
CA ILE A 97 -9.44 -6.71 6.61
C ILE A 97 -8.60 -7.62 5.72
N VAL A 98 -7.55 -8.19 6.27
CA VAL A 98 -6.55 -8.98 5.54
C VAL A 98 -6.49 -10.41 6.07
N ASN A 99 -6.15 -11.37 5.21
CA ASN A 99 -5.78 -12.71 5.63
C ASN A 99 -4.24 -12.84 5.61
N VAL A 100 -3.63 -12.94 6.78
CA VAL A 100 -2.16 -12.98 6.95
C VAL A 100 -1.59 -14.40 6.94
N ASP A 101 -2.44 -15.41 6.79
CA ASP A 101 -2.05 -16.80 6.65
C ASP A 101 -2.27 -17.33 5.22
N ASP A 102 -2.89 -16.53 4.34
CA ASP A 102 -3.03 -16.83 2.92
C ASP A 102 -1.83 -16.30 2.12
N TYR A 103 -0.92 -17.20 1.76
CA TYR A 103 0.22 -16.92 0.91
C TYR A 103 -0.10 -17.29 -0.54
N ARG A 104 0.13 -16.34 -1.45
CA ARG A 104 -0.06 -16.55 -2.89
C ARG A 104 0.89 -15.70 -3.73
N PRO A 105 1.27 -16.18 -4.92
CA PRO A 105 2.12 -15.40 -5.82
C PRO A 105 1.34 -14.20 -6.39
N VAL A 106 2.04 -13.07 -6.60
CA VAL A 106 1.51 -11.96 -7.38
C VAL A 106 1.27 -12.43 -8.82
N ARG A 107 0.06 -12.24 -9.32
CA ARG A 107 -0.35 -12.62 -10.67
C ARG A 107 -0.89 -11.40 -11.40
N ASP A 108 -0.27 -11.04 -12.52
CA ASP A 108 -0.64 -9.89 -13.35
C ASP A 108 -2.13 -9.89 -13.73
N ALA A 109 -2.67 -11.06 -14.05
CA ALA A 109 -4.07 -11.25 -14.45
C ALA A 109 -5.08 -10.93 -13.33
N GLU A 110 -4.65 -10.93 -12.07
CA GLU A 110 -5.49 -10.67 -10.90
C GLU A 110 -5.40 -9.20 -10.42
N MET A 111 -4.50 -8.40 -11.00
CA MET A 111 -4.31 -6.99 -10.61
C MET A 111 -5.35 -6.09 -11.26
N PHE A 112 -5.84 -5.09 -10.53
CA PHE A 112 -6.83 -4.10 -10.98
C PHE A 112 -6.22 -2.98 -11.84
N THR A 113 -4.93 -2.71 -11.70
CA THR A 113 -4.22 -1.67 -12.45
C THR A 113 -4.43 -1.83 -13.96
N LYS A 114 -4.67 -0.71 -14.65
CA LYS A 114 -5.01 -0.70 -16.08
C LYS A 114 -3.90 -1.28 -16.95
N VAL A 115 -2.64 -1.20 -16.50
CA VAL A 115 -1.47 -1.67 -17.27
C VAL A 115 -1.27 -3.18 -17.19
N ARG A 116 -1.99 -3.88 -16.30
CA ARG A 116 -2.03 -5.36 -16.20
C ARG A 116 -0.64 -6.02 -16.13
N TRP A 117 0.30 -5.38 -15.45
CA TRP A 117 1.56 -5.97 -15.04
C TRP A 117 1.93 -5.48 -13.64
N ASN A 118 2.75 -6.25 -12.94
CA ASN A 118 3.27 -5.90 -11.63
C ASN A 118 4.79 -6.19 -11.55
N PRO A 119 5.59 -5.29 -10.97
CA PRO A 119 7.02 -5.51 -10.80
C PRO A 119 7.39 -6.67 -9.86
N PHE A 120 6.45 -7.13 -9.05
CA PHE A 120 6.63 -8.24 -8.12
C PHE A 120 6.00 -9.55 -8.60
N SER A 121 5.64 -9.66 -9.88
CA SER A 121 5.01 -10.85 -10.44
C SER A 121 5.80 -12.13 -10.18
N GLY A 122 5.08 -13.16 -9.71
CA GLY A 122 5.65 -14.44 -9.25
C GLY A 122 6.15 -14.45 -7.81
N ARG A 123 6.31 -13.29 -7.15
CA ARG A 123 6.70 -13.24 -5.72
C ARG A 123 5.55 -13.70 -4.83
N GLU A 124 5.84 -14.58 -3.90
CA GLU A 124 4.87 -15.05 -2.90
C GLU A 124 4.69 -14.00 -1.79
N LEU A 125 3.44 -13.55 -1.59
CA LEU A 125 3.06 -12.54 -0.59
C LEU A 125 1.85 -13.01 0.22
N THR A 126 1.73 -12.47 1.44
CA THR A 126 0.59 -12.68 2.35
C THR A 126 -0.02 -11.34 2.80
N GLY A 127 -1.18 -11.36 3.45
CA GLY A 127 -1.84 -10.16 3.94
C GLY A 127 -2.63 -9.44 2.86
N TRP A 128 -3.17 -10.19 1.90
CA TRP A 128 -4.04 -9.64 0.87
C TRP A 128 -5.35 -9.14 1.48
N PRO A 129 -5.85 -7.96 1.08
CA PRO A 129 -7.17 -7.49 1.49
C PRO A 129 -8.24 -8.50 1.06
N VAL A 130 -9.04 -8.93 2.03
CA VAL A 130 -10.28 -9.67 1.80
C VAL A 130 -11.41 -8.66 1.69
N TRP A 131 -11.46 -7.69 2.60
CA TRP A 131 -12.42 -6.60 2.60
C TRP A 131 -11.69 -5.25 2.72
N THR A 132 -12.19 -4.25 2.00
CA THR A 132 -11.81 -2.84 2.21
C THR A 132 -13.08 -2.05 2.47
N ILE A 133 -13.08 -1.29 3.56
CA ILE A 133 -14.18 -0.44 3.98
C ILE A 133 -13.68 1.00 3.89
N VAL A 134 -14.44 1.87 3.24
CA VAL A 134 -14.14 3.30 3.07
C VAL A 134 -15.34 4.07 3.59
N ASN A 135 -15.13 4.97 4.56
CA ASN A 135 -16.20 5.73 5.21
C ASN A 135 -17.36 4.83 5.74
N GLY A 136 -17.06 3.63 6.22
CA GLY A 136 -18.06 2.67 6.71
C GLY A 136 -18.81 1.89 5.63
N GLN A 137 -18.46 2.06 4.36
CA GLN A 137 -19.04 1.33 3.23
C GLN A 137 -18.06 0.31 2.66
N ILE A 138 -18.53 -0.91 2.35
CA ILE A 138 -17.70 -1.95 1.74
C ILE A 138 -17.35 -1.54 0.31
N ALA A 139 -16.10 -1.14 0.09
CA ALA A 139 -15.57 -0.73 -1.21
C ALA A 139 -14.94 -1.89 -1.99
N PHE A 140 -14.55 -2.97 -1.30
CA PHE A 140 -13.98 -4.17 -1.89
C PHE A 140 -14.36 -5.40 -1.05
N THR A 141 -14.80 -6.47 -1.69
CA THR A 141 -15.03 -7.79 -1.10
C THR A 141 -15.01 -8.87 -2.17
N ASP A 142 -14.70 -10.10 -1.81
CA ASP A 142 -14.75 -11.28 -2.71
C ASP A 142 -13.98 -11.08 -4.03
N GLY A 143 -12.85 -10.38 -3.95
CA GLY A 143 -12.01 -10.11 -5.13
C GLY A 143 -12.63 -9.09 -6.10
N LYS A 144 -13.61 -8.28 -5.68
CA LYS A 144 -14.32 -7.34 -6.54
C LYS A 144 -14.41 -5.95 -5.90
N ILE A 145 -14.25 -4.93 -6.73
CA ILE A 145 -14.46 -3.52 -6.35
C ILE A 145 -15.97 -3.22 -6.41
N CYS A 146 -16.50 -2.59 -5.38
CA CYS A 146 -17.86 -2.06 -5.36
C CYS A 146 -17.88 -0.70 -6.07
N GLU A 147 -18.27 -0.69 -7.36
CA GLU A 147 -18.18 0.50 -8.23
C GLU A 147 -19.07 1.68 -7.80
N ASN A 148 -19.96 1.52 -6.83
CA ASN A 148 -20.83 2.59 -6.31
C ASN A 148 -20.30 3.24 -5.02
N VAL A 149 -19.23 2.72 -4.41
CA VAL A 149 -18.62 3.32 -3.21
C VAL A 149 -17.56 4.33 -3.60
N ARG A 150 -17.55 5.49 -2.94
CA ARG A 150 -16.61 6.58 -3.21
C ARG A 150 -15.98 7.06 -1.92
N GLY A 151 -14.72 7.51 -2.03
CA GLY A 151 -14.07 8.26 -0.97
C GLY A 151 -14.62 9.68 -0.87
N GLU A 152 -14.24 10.34 0.21
CA GLU A 152 -14.48 11.77 0.43
C GLU A 152 -13.14 12.51 0.39
N ALA A 153 -13.17 13.81 0.09
CA ALA A 153 -11.96 14.62 0.16
C ALA A 153 -11.41 14.61 1.60
N LEU A 154 -10.09 14.42 1.73
CA LEU A 154 -9.43 14.53 3.02
C LEU A 154 -9.55 15.95 3.56
N ARG A 155 -9.74 16.06 4.87
CA ARG A 155 -9.64 17.31 5.61
C ARG A 155 -8.30 17.31 6.34
N PHE A 156 -7.67 18.47 6.36
CA PHE A 156 -6.36 18.67 6.99
C PHE A 156 -6.53 19.75 8.06
N SER A 157 -5.84 19.61 9.19
CA SER A 157 -5.76 20.67 10.17
C SER A 157 -5.11 21.89 9.51
N SER A 158 -5.81 23.03 9.53
CA SER A 158 -5.15 24.31 9.31
C SER A 158 -4.24 24.56 10.50
N GLU A 159 -2.93 24.68 10.30
CA GLU A 159 -2.14 25.51 11.20
C GLU A 159 -2.71 26.93 11.24
#